data_AF-A0A2D4J0S9-F1
#
_entry.id   AF-A0A2D4J0S9-F1
#
_cell.length_a   1.000
_cell.length_b   1.000
_cell.length_c   1.000
_cell.angle_alpha   90.00
_cell.angle_beta   90.00
_cell.angle_gamma   90.00
#
_symmetry.space_group_name_H-M   'P 1'
#
loop_
_entity.id
_entity.type
_entity.pdbx_description
1 polymer ?
#
loop_
_entity_poly.entity_id
_entity_poly.type
_entity_poly.pdbx_seq_one_letter_code
_entity_poly.pdbx_strand_id
1 'polypeptide(L)'
;LIEQNRKIIAPLVTRHGKLWSNFWGALSADGYYARSEDYIDIIQGSRIGVWNVPYVANIYLIKGQTLRSEMKEINYFSREKLDSDMAMCRNAREMFQSRNI
;
A
#
# COMPACT_ATOMS: atom_id res chain seq x y z
N LEU A 1 -3.72 13.63 -3.38
CA LEU A 1 -3.65 13.00 -4.73
C LEU A 1 -3.29 14.01 -5.82
N ILE A 2 -3.93 15.18 -5.85
CA ILE A 2 -3.80 16.14 -6.98
C ILE A 2 -2.35 16.66 -7.12
N GLU A 3 -1.75 17.17 -6.06
CA GLU A 3 -0.37 17.68 -6.12
C GLU A 3 0.65 16.56 -6.34
N GLN A 4 0.49 15.43 -5.65
CA GLN A 4 1.43 14.30 -5.73
C GLN A 4 1.27 13.46 -7.02
N ASN A 5 0.17 13.62 -7.75
CA ASN A 5 -0.16 12.93 -9.01
C ASN A 5 0.20 11.41 -9.01
N ARG A 6 -0.24 10.67 -7.98
CA ARG A 6 -0.06 9.22 -7.87
C ARG A 6 -1.35 8.47 -8.20
N LYS A 7 -1.21 7.24 -8.70
CA LYS A 7 -2.35 6.34 -8.98
C LYS A 7 -3.05 5.88 -7.70
N ILE A 8 -2.26 5.49 -6.70
CA ILE A 8 -2.70 5.12 -5.37
C ILE A 8 -1.78 5.85 -4.38
N ILE A 9 -2.34 6.47 -3.34
CA ILE A 9 -1.57 7.11 -2.26
C ILE A 9 -2.33 7.03 -0.95
N ALA A 10 -1.62 6.81 0.15
CA ALA A 10 -2.16 6.82 1.50
C ALA A 10 -1.44 7.90 2.33
N PRO A 11 -2.16 8.66 3.18
CA PRO A 11 -1.51 9.40 4.25
C PRO A 11 -0.96 8.43 5.30
N LEU A 12 0.14 8.81 5.95
CA LEU A 12 0.62 8.09 7.13
C LEU A 12 -0.31 8.35 8.30
N VAL A 13 -0.85 7.28 8.89
CA VAL A 13 -1.63 7.32 10.14
C VAL A 13 -1.05 6.31 11.10
N THR A 14 -0.73 6.77 12.30
CA THR A 14 -0.17 5.94 13.38
C THR A 14 -1.14 5.86 14.54
N ARG A 15 -1.11 4.73 15.26
CA ARG A 15 -1.83 4.62 16.53
C ARG A 15 -1.06 5.41 17.58
N HIS A 16 -1.75 6.32 18.26
CA HIS A 16 -1.15 7.18 19.28
C HIS A 16 -0.33 6.38 20.31
N GLY A 17 0.92 6.80 20.54
CA GLY A 17 1.85 6.17 21.49
C GLY A 17 2.33 4.76 21.10
N LYS A 18 2.11 4.31 19.86
CA LYS A 18 2.53 3.00 19.35
C LYS A 18 3.20 3.13 17.98
N LEU A 19 3.91 2.08 17.58
CA LEU A 19 4.52 1.96 16.26
C LEU A 19 3.58 1.39 15.19
N TRP A 20 2.35 1.01 15.54
CA TRP A 20 1.37 0.49 14.60
C TRP A 20 0.89 1.59 13.68
N SER A 21 0.92 1.33 12.37
CA SER A 21 0.50 2.28 11.35
C SER A 21 -0.32 1.61 10.25
N ASN A 22 -0.85 2.43 9.34
CA ASN A 22 -1.64 1.98 8.20
C ASN A 22 -0.80 1.58 6.98
N PHE A 23 0.51 1.31 7.14
CA PHE A 23 1.37 0.79 6.06
C PHE A 23 2.33 -0.27 6.58
N TRP A 24 2.80 -1.15 5.70
CA TRP A 24 3.96 -2.01 5.97
C TRP A 24 5.08 -1.63 5.03
N GLY A 25 6.30 -1.49 5.56
CA GLY A 25 7.48 -1.15 4.76
C GLY A 25 8.09 -2.34 4.02
N ALA A 26 7.84 -3.57 4.48
CA ALA A 26 8.35 -4.79 3.88
C ALA A 26 7.33 -5.94 3.98
N LEU A 27 7.58 -7.00 3.20
CA LEU A 27 6.86 -8.26 3.29
C LEU A 27 7.84 -9.39 3.62
N SER A 28 7.39 -10.38 4.37
CA SER A 28 8.07 -11.67 4.50
C SER A 28 7.97 -12.49 3.20
N ALA A 29 8.70 -13.60 3.11
CA ALA A 29 8.72 -14.47 1.92
C ALA A 29 7.34 -15.05 1.56
N ASP A 30 6.47 -15.23 2.56
CA ASP A 30 5.09 -15.70 2.42
C ASP A 30 4.08 -14.54 2.20
N GLY A 31 4.54 -13.29 2.11
CA GLY A 31 3.73 -12.14 1.76
C GLY A 31 2.99 -11.48 2.92
N TYR A 32 3.34 -11.82 4.16
CA TYR A 32 2.82 -11.21 5.38
C TYR A 32 3.70 -10.05 5.86
N TYR A 33 3.32 -9.44 6.99
CA TYR A 33 4.03 -8.31 7.58
C TYR A 33 5.51 -8.63 7.84
N ALA A 34 6.38 -7.76 7.34
CA ALA A 34 7.75 -7.64 7.82
C ALA A 34 8.07 -6.16 8.09
N ARG A 35 8.91 -5.90 9.08
CA ARG A 35 9.38 -4.55 9.39
C ARG A 35 10.53 -4.18 8.45
N SER A 36 10.40 -3.10 7.68
CA SER A 36 11.52 -2.53 6.91
C SER A 36 12.53 -1.84 7.83
N GLU A 37 13.77 -1.71 7.35
CA GLU A 37 14.85 -1.03 8.07
C GLU A 37 14.49 0.41 8.44
N ASP A 38 13.82 1.11 7.53
CA ASP A 38 13.44 2.53 7.67
C ASP A 38 12.07 2.78 8.31
N TYR A 39 11.38 1.72 8.75
CA TYR A 39 10.01 1.83 9.27
C TYR A 39 9.92 2.82 10.44
N ILE A 40 10.86 2.74 11.40
CA ILE A 40 10.84 3.58 12.60
C ILE A 40 11.09 5.05 12.25
N ASP A 41 12.04 5.32 11.34
CA ASP A 41 12.37 6.68 10.92
C ASP A 41 11.19 7.36 10.21
N ILE A 42 10.43 6.60 9.41
CA ILE A 42 9.21 7.09 8.76
C ILE A 42 8.12 7.37 9.81
N ILE A 43 7.91 6.45 10.76
CA ILE A 43 6.90 6.58 11.82
C ILE A 43 7.17 7.77 12.75
N GLN A 44 8.44 8.02 13.08
CA GLN A 44 8.86 9.10 13.97
C GLN A 44 9.03 10.44 13.25
N GLY A 45 8.92 10.48 11.92
CA GLY A 45 9.10 11.71 11.13
C GLY A 45 10.56 12.13 10.95
N SER A 46 11.52 11.28 11.32
CA SER A 46 12.95 11.48 10.99
C SER A 46 13.19 11.42 9.49
N ARG A 47 12.35 10.68 8.75
CA ARG A 47 12.34 10.63 7.28
C ARG A 47 10.95 10.96 6.75
N ILE A 48 10.83 12.09 6.07
CA ILE A 48 9.56 12.60 5.51
C ILE A 48 9.61 12.54 3.99
N GLY A 49 8.55 12.04 3.37
CA GLY A 49 8.48 11.93 1.92
C GLY A 49 7.27 11.14 1.44
N VAL A 50 7.31 10.76 0.16
CA VAL A 50 6.36 9.85 -0.46
C VAL A 50 7.08 8.53 -0.73
N TRP A 51 6.61 7.46 -0.09
CA TRP A 51 7.29 6.17 -0.07
C TRP A 51 6.52 5.14 -0.92
N ASN A 52 7.24 4.36 -1.71
CA ASN A 52 6.67 3.20 -2.40
C ASN A 52 6.71 2.01 -1.43
N VAL A 53 5.54 1.58 -0.94
CA VAL A 53 5.42 0.57 0.11
C VAL A 53 4.55 -0.59 -0.37
N PRO A 54 4.82 -1.84 0.07
CA PRO A 54 4.10 -3.01 -0.41
C PRO A 54 2.65 -3.11 0.08
N TYR A 55 2.30 -2.44 1.18
CA TYR A 55 0.99 -2.55 1.81
C TYR A 55 0.55 -1.23 2.41
N VAL A 56 -0.72 -0.89 2.22
CA VAL A 56 -1.44 0.20 2.87
C VAL A 56 -2.85 -0.26 3.24
N ALA A 57 -3.40 0.26 4.33
CA ALA A 57 -4.75 -0.05 4.80
C ALA A 57 -5.48 1.21 5.30
N ASN A 58 -6.75 1.04 5.64
CA ASN A 58 -7.64 2.04 6.26
C ASN A 58 -7.98 3.29 5.43
N ILE A 59 -6.97 4.07 5.02
CA ILE A 59 -7.15 5.36 4.37
C ILE A 59 -6.20 5.46 3.17
N TYR A 60 -6.77 5.58 1.98
CA TYR A 60 -6.04 5.78 0.74
C TYR A 60 -6.94 6.45 -0.31
N LEU A 61 -6.31 7.05 -1.30
CA LEU A 61 -6.95 7.64 -2.47
C LEU A 61 -6.49 6.89 -3.71
N ILE A 62 -7.44 6.56 -4.60
CA ILE A 62 -7.17 5.97 -5.90
C ILE A 62 -7.62 6.93 -7.00
N LYS A 63 -6.76 7.17 -7.99
CA LYS A 63 -7.11 7.99 -9.16
C LYS A 63 -8.22 7.29 -9.94
N GLY A 64 -9.33 7.98 -10.19
CA GLY A 64 -10.48 7.37 -10.88
C GLY A 64 -10.15 6.79 -12.27
N GLN A 65 -9.16 7.35 -12.98
CA GLN A 65 -8.68 6.78 -14.24
C GLN A 65 -8.06 5.39 -14.01
N THR A 66 -7.26 5.20 -12.95
CA THR A 66 -6.67 3.90 -12.61
C THR A 66 -7.74 2.84 -12.39
N LEU A 67 -8.82 3.19 -11.70
CA LEU A 67 -9.97 2.28 -11.54
C LEU A 67 -10.56 1.84 -12.88
N ARG A 68 -10.79 2.78 -13.80
CA ARG A 68 -11.46 2.50 -15.09
C ARG A 68 -10.56 1.81 -16.12
N SER A 69 -9.28 2.15 -16.16
CA SER A 69 -8.37 1.67 -17.22
C SER A 69 -7.49 0.51 -16.80
N GLU A 70 -7.18 0.36 -15.51
CA GLU A 70 -6.19 -0.59 -15.03
C GLU A 70 -6.79 -1.61 -14.04
N MET A 71 -7.75 -1.19 -13.20
CA MET A 71 -8.38 -2.06 -12.20
C MET A 71 -9.74 -2.61 -12.68
N LYS A 72 -9.73 -3.43 -13.74
CA LYS A 72 -10.96 -3.90 -14.42
C LYS A 72 -11.57 -5.19 -13.85
N GLU A 73 -10.80 -5.95 -13.09
CA GLU A 73 -11.30 -7.16 -12.42
C GLU A 73 -12.34 -6.85 -11.34
N ILE A 74 -13.30 -7.75 -11.14
CA ILE A 74 -14.41 -7.55 -10.18
C ILE A 74 -13.93 -7.73 -8.72
N ASN A 75 -12.90 -8.56 -8.50
CA ASN A 75 -12.51 -9.04 -7.17
C ASN A 75 -11.14 -8.55 -6.69
N TYR A 76 -10.89 -7.23 -6.71
CA TYR A 76 -9.63 -6.68 -6.18
C TYR A 76 -9.43 -6.89 -4.67
N PHE A 77 -10.50 -7.07 -3.91
CA PHE A 77 -10.46 -7.22 -2.45
C PHE A 77 -10.63 -8.67 -1.97
N SER A 78 -10.58 -9.63 -2.89
CA SER A 78 -10.78 -11.04 -2.56
C SER A 78 -9.70 -11.90 -3.19
N ARG A 79 -9.01 -12.68 -2.34
CA ARG A 79 -8.08 -13.74 -2.72
C ARG A 79 -8.15 -14.86 -1.68
N GLU A 80 -7.92 -16.09 -2.11
CA GLU A 80 -7.87 -17.22 -1.20
C GLU A 80 -6.79 -16.97 -0.13
N LYS A 81 -7.16 -17.15 1.15
CA LYS A 81 -6.26 -17.05 2.33
C LYS A 81 -5.71 -15.65 2.66
N LEU A 82 -6.20 -14.59 2.01
CA LEU A 82 -5.82 -13.21 2.35
C LEU A 82 -7.02 -12.43 2.88
N ASP A 83 -6.78 -11.52 3.83
CA ASP A 83 -7.77 -10.50 4.15
C ASP A 83 -7.91 -9.49 2.99
N SER A 84 -8.98 -8.68 3.03
CA SER A 84 -9.34 -7.79 1.93
C SER A 84 -8.31 -6.72 1.61
N ASP A 85 -7.60 -6.18 2.62
CA ASP A 85 -6.57 -5.16 2.40
C ASP A 85 -5.29 -5.80 1.84
N MET A 86 -4.92 -6.99 2.33
CA MET A 86 -3.83 -7.79 1.74
C MET A 86 -4.14 -8.17 0.29
N ALA A 87 -5.36 -8.57 -0.02
CA ALA A 87 -5.81 -8.89 -1.37
C ALA A 87 -5.72 -7.67 -2.30
N MET A 88 -6.22 -6.51 -1.85
CA MET A 88 -6.15 -5.25 -2.60
C MET A 88 -4.72 -4.85 -2.90
N CYS A 89 -3.85 -4.82 -1.88
CA CYS A 89 -2.45 -4.46 -2.06
C CYS A 89 -1.73 -5.44 -2.99
N ARG A 90 -2.00 -6.74 -2.85
CA ARG A 90 -1.38 -7.76 -3.71
C ARG A 90 -1.81 -7.60 -5.17
N ASN A 91 -3.11 -7.46 -5.43
CA ASN A 91 -3.62 -7.23 -6.78
C ASN A 91 -3.08 -5.92 -7.38
N ALA A 92 -2.96 -4.85 -6.58
CA ALA A 92 -2.35 -3.60 -7.02
C ALA A 92 -0.87 -3.78 -7.41
N ARG A 93 -0.07 -4.49 -6.61
CA ARG A 93 1.34 -4.77 -6.94
C ARG A 93 1.48 -5.56 -8.24
N GLU A 94 0.67 -6.60 -8.43
CA GLU A 94 0.69 -7.43 -9.64
C GLU A 94 0.28 -6.63 -10.88
N MET A 95 -0.67 -5.69 -10.76
CA MET A 95 -1.03 -4.73 -11.82
C MET A 95 0.15 -3.82 -12.23
N PHE A 96 1.03 -3.44 -11.30
CA PHE A 96 2.22 -2.63 -11.62
C PHE A 96 3.36 -3.46 -12.22
N GLN A 97 3.49 -4.74 -11.86
CA GLN A 97 4.55 -5.62 -12.34
C GLN A 97 4.30 -6.13 -13.76
N SER A 98 3.05 -6.42 -14.12
CA SER A 98 2.67 -6.92 -15.45
C SER A 98 2.89 -5.92 -16.60
N ARG A 99 3.27 -4.68 -16.29
CA ARG A 99 3.53 -3.61 -17.28
C ARG A 99 5.02 -3.36 -17.55
N ASN A 100 5.91 -4.08 -16.85
CA ASN A 100 7.36 -3.99 -17.00
C ASN A 100 7.97 -5.24 -17.68
N ILE A 101 7.14 -6.04 -18.36
CA ILE A 101 7.54 -7.18 -19.20
C ILE A 101 6.97 -6.94 -20.60
#